data_AF-A0A963NU53-F1
#
_entry.id   AF-A0A963NU53-F1
#
_cell.length_a   1.000
_cell.length_b   1.000
_cell.length_c   1.000
_cell.angle_alpha   90.00
_cell.angle_beta   90.00
_cell.angle_gamma   90.00
#
_symmetry.space_group_name_H-M   'P 1'
#
loop_
_entity.id
_entity.type
_entity.pdbx_description
1 polymer ?
#
loop_
_entity_poly.entity_id
_entity_poly.type
_entity_poly.pdbx_seq_one_letter_code
_entity_poly.pdbx_strand_id
1 'polypeptide(L)'
;DRSRGGQALALLNGLLGVATVLPALTGSWPVALASGLLFGGVFLSVVASTTALVRHNLPASQWAAGISAFTIVFAAGQIVGPTVVGWIADGPGGLARGLVFSAAALWLGALLAARQKPIGDAE
;
A
#
# COMPACT_ATOMS: atom_id res chain seq x y z
N ASP A 1 -2.07 -17.24 3.70
CA ASP A 1 -2.93 -18.42 3.94
C ASP A 1 -4.21 -18.19 4.73
N ARG A 2 -4.21 -17.57 5.92
CA ARG A 2 -5.48 -17.36 6.65
C ARG A 2 -6.38 -16.24 6.11
N SER A 3 -5.80 -15.19 5.54
CA SER A 3 -6.57 -14.04 5.03
C SER A 3 -7.05 -14.30 3.60
N ARG A 4 -8.37 -14.34 3.40
CA ARG A 4 -9.01 -14.54 2.08
C ARG A 4 -9.60 -13.27 1.47
N GLY A 5 -9.85 -12.25 2.28
CA GLY A 5 -10.33 -10.93 1.83
C GLY A 5 -9.22 -9.87 1.88
N GLY A 6 -9.60 -8.60 2.00
CA GLY A 6 -8.65 -7.49 2.03
C GLY A 6 -7.89 -7.31 3.35
N GLN A 7 -8.03 -8.21 4.34
CA GLN A 7 -7.44 -8.03 5.67
C GLN A 7 -5.90 -7.92 5.63
N ALA A 8 -5.24 -8.70 4.77
CA ALA A 8 -3.79 -8.62 4.62
C ALA A 8 -3.37 -7.25 4.06
N LEU A 9 -4.06 -6.78 3.01
CA LEU A 9 -3.81 -5.46 2.42
C LEU A 9 -4.11 -4.33 3.42
N ALA A 10 -5.14 -4.49 4.25
CA ALA A 10 -5.48 -3.53 5.30
C ALA A 10 -4.34 -3.36 6.31
N LEU A 11 -3.83 -4.48 6.83
CA LEU A 11 -2.71 -4.46 7.78
C LEU A 11 -1.45 -3.86 7.15
N LEU A 12 -1.11 -4.30 5.93
CA LEU A 12 0.10 -3.87 5.24
C LEU A 12 0.05 -2.37 4.90
N ASN A 13 -1.09 -1.87 4.41
CA ASN A 13 -1.28 -0.43 4.17
C ASN A 13 -1.25 0.38 5.48
N GLY A 14 -1.80 -0.17 6.57
CA GLY A 14 -1.70 0.41 7.91
C GLY A 14 -0.25 0.60 8.35
N LEU A 15 0.55 -0.46 8.22
CA LEU A 15 1.98 -0.46 8.56
C LEU A 15 2.80 0.45 7.64
N LEU A 16 2.51 0.48 6.34
CA LEU A 16 3.13 1.43 5.41
C LEU A 16 2.84 2.87 5.83
N GLY A 17 1.60 3.20 6.20
CA GLY A 17 1.26 4.55 6.66
C GLY A 17 2.02 4.94 7.93
N VAL A 18 2.19 4.01 8.88
CA VAL A 18 3.05 4.22 10.06
C VAL A 18 4.50 4.46 9.63
N ALA A 19 5.07 3.61 8.78
CA ALA A 19 6.44 3.77 8.28
C ALA A 19 6.64 5.12 7.57
N THR A 20 5.65 5.56 6.79
CA THR A 20 5.72 6.82 6.03
C THR A 20 5.59 8.05 6.92
N VAL A 21 4.79 8.03 7.98
CA VAL A 21 4.57 9.23 8.83
C VAL A 21 5.74 9.49 9.79
N LEU A 22 6.46 8.45 10.22
CA LEU A 22 7.55 8.57 11.20
C LEU A 22 8.59 9.66 10.85
N PRO A 23 9.19 9.69 9.64
CA PRO A 23 10.15 10.74 9.28
C PRO A 23 9.54 12.14 9.16
N ALA A 24 8.22 12.28 9.11
CA ALA A 24 7.54 13.58 9.17
C ALA A 24 7.41 14.12 10.60
N LEU A 25 7.48 13.24 11.61
CA LEU A 25 7.29 13.59 13.01
C LEU A 25 8.61 13.83 13.76
N THR A 26 9.73 13.39 13.20
CA THR A 26 11.05 13.51 13.84
C THR A 26 12.18 13.65 12.83
N GLY A 27 13.21 14.44 13.18
CA GLY A 27 14.47 14.55 12.43
C GLY A 27 15.52 13.50 12.80
N SER A 28 15.16 12.51 13.61
CA SER A 28 16.09 11.49 14.12
C SER A 28 16.49 10.48 13.02
N TRP A 29 17.76 10.49 12.62
CA TRP A 29 18.28 9.62 11.54
C TRP A 29 18.02 8.11 11.77
N PRO A 30 18.16 7.54 12.98
CA PRO A 30 17.88 6.12 13.21
C PRO A 30 16.40 5.79 13.02
N VAL A 31 15.49 6.71 13.35
CA VAL A 31 14.04 6.53 13.14
C VAL A 31 13.73 6.53 11.65
N ALA A 32 14.35 7.42 10.87
CA ALA A 32 14.21 7.45 9.42
C ALA A 32 14.76 6.17 8.75
N LEU A 33 15.88 5.63 9.25
CA LEU A 33 16.40 4.34 8.78
C LEU A 33 15.43 3.19 9.10
N ALA A 34 14.98 3.09 10.35
CA ALA A 34 14.06 2.05 10.78
C ALA A 34 12.74 2.12 10.01
N SER A 35 12.24 3.33 9.75
CA SER A 35 11.02 3.55 8.96
C SER A 35 11.22 3.15 7.50
N GLY A 36 12.39 3.44 6.91
CA GLY A 36 12.73 3.01 5.55
C GLY A 36 12.81 1.49 5.42
N LEU A 37 13.44 0.81 6.39
CA LEU A 37 13.50 -0.67 6.43
C LEU A 37 12.11 -1.29 6.56
N LEU A 38 11.28 -0.76 7.46
CA LEU A 38 9.89 -1.19 7.62
C LEU A 38 9.10 -0.99 6.33
N PHE A 39 9.22 0.20 5.71
CA PHE A 39 8.55 0.52 4.47
C PHE A 39 8.91 -0.48 3.37
N GLY A 40 10.21 -0.71 3.13
CA GLY A 40 10.68 -1.65 2.12
C GLY A 40 10.17 -3.07 2.34
N GLY A 41 10.26 -3.60 3.57
CA GLY A 41 9.80 -4.95 3.89
C GLY A 41 8.29 -5.14 3.72
N VAL A 42 7.50 -4.16 4.15
CA VAL A 42 6.04 -4.20 4.02
C VAL A 42 5.61 -4.02 2.57
N PHE A 43 6.29 -3.15 1.80
CA PHE A 43 5.98 -2.92 0.39
C PHE A 43 6.14 -4.17 -0.47
N LEU A 44 7.22 -4.93 -0.27
CA LEU A 44 7.41 -6.22 -0.92
C LEU A 44 6.29 -7.21 -0.57
N SER A 45 5.83 -7.17 0.70
CA SER A 45 4.74 -8.00 1.19
C SER A 45 3.38 -7.63 0.57
N VAL A 46 3.13 -6.36 0.22
CA VAL A 46 1.91 -5.93 -0.49
C VAL A 46 1.83 -6.59 -1.87
N VAL A 47 2.92 -6.55 -2.64
CA VAL A 47 2.96 -7.15 -3.99
C VAL A 47 2.75 -8.67 -3.91
N ALA A 48 3.41 -9.34 -2.97
CA ALA A 48 3.18 -10.76 -2.72
C ALA A 48 1.72 -11.06 -2.31
N SER A 49 1.13 -10.21 -1.46
CA SER A 49 -0.24 -10.38 -0.97
C SER A 49 -1.30 -10.20 -2.06
N THR A 50 -1.12 -9.28 -3.01
CA THR A 50 -2.08 -9.11 -4.14
C THR A 50 -2.07 -10.34 -5.06
N THR A 51 -0.88 -10.91 -5.31
CA THR A 51 -0.75 -12.16 -6.07
C THR A 51 -1.44 -13.32 -5.35
N ALA A 52 -1.24 -13.45 -4.03
CA ALA A 52 -1.92 -14.46 -3.23
C ALA A 52 -3.44 -14.25 -3.21
N LEU A 53 -3.91 -13.00 -3.09
CA LEU A 53 -5.33 -12.66 -3.13
C LEU A 53 -5.98 -13.14 -4.43
N VAL A 54 -5.36 -12.87 -5.58
CA VAL A 54 -5.85 -13.35 -6.89
C VAL A 54 -5.95 -14.87 -6.91
N ARG A 55 -4.89 -15.57 -6.47
CA ARG A 55 -4.87 -17.05 -6.48
C ARG A 55 -5.89 -17.67 -5.53
N HIS A 56 -6.24 -16.99 -4.44
CA HIS A 56 -7.25 -17.46 -3.48
C HIS A 56 -8.69 -17.18 -3.90
N ASN A 57 -8.93 -16.21 -4.78
CA ASN A 57 -10.28 -15.72 -5.08
C ASN A 57 -10.70 -15.94 -6.55
N LEU A 58 -9.78 -16.28 -7.46
CA LEU A 58 -10.10 -16.51 -8.88
C LEU A 58 -9.75 -17.94 -9.34
N PRO A 59 -10.48 -18.50 -10.33
CA PRO A 59 -10.08 -19.71 -11.04
C PRO A 59 -8.71 -19.55 -11.73
N ALA A 60 -7.97 -20.64 -11.87
CA ALA A 60 -6.62 -20.63 -12.46
C ALA A 60 -6.55 -20.01 -13.86
N SER A 61 -7.61 -20.15 -14.66
CA SER A 61 -7.73 -19.53 -15.99
C SER A 61 -7.71 -18.00 -15.96
N GLN A 62 -8.05 -17.37 -14.84
CA GLN A 62 -8.14 -15.91 -14.69
C GLN A 62 -6.95 -15.32 -13.92
N TRP A 63 -6.00 -16.13 -13.43
CA TRP A 63 -4.89 -15.65 -12.61
C TRP A 63 -4.00 -14.64 -13.35
N ALA A 64 -3.66 -14.92 -14.60
CA ALA A 64 -2.83 -14.02 -15.40
C ALA A 64 -3.50 -12.64 -15.54
N ALA A 65 -4.78 -12.61 -15.92
CA ALA A 65 -5.54 -11.37 -16.04
C ALA A 65 -5.64 -10.61 -14.71
N GLY A 66 -5.93 -11.31 -13.60
CA GLY A 66 -6.00 -10.71 -12.27
C GLY A 66 -4.68 -10.08 -11.82
N ILE A 67 -3.56 -10.80 -11.96
CA ILE A 67 -2.22 -10.29 -11.61
C ILE A 67 -1.83 -9.10 -12.50
N SER A 68 -2.12 -9.18 -13.81
CA SER A 68 -1.88 -8.07 -14.75
C SER A 68 -2.68 -6.82 -14.38
N ALA A 69 -3.95 -6.96 -13.99
CA ALA A 69 -4.77 -5.84 -13.55
C ALA A 69 -4.15 -5.12 -12.34
N PHE A 70 -3.74 -5.86 -11.30
CA PHE A 70 -3.04 -5.27 -10.16
C PHE A 70 -1.72 -4.60 -10.55
N THR A 71 -0.96 -5.20 -11.46
CA THR A 71 0.30 -4.63 -11.97
C THR A 71 0.06 -3.30 -12.70
N ILE A 72 -0.97 -3.21 -13.54
CA ILE A 72 -1.32 -1.98 -14.26
C ILE A 72 -1.73 -0.88 -13.28
N VAL A 73 -2.62 -1.20 -12.32
CA VAL A 73 -3.04 -0.24 -11.29
C VAL A 73 -1.85 0.22 -10.46
N PHE A 74 -0.95 -0.69 -10.10
CA PHE A 74 0.28 -0.37 -9.38
C PHE A 74 1.18 0.58 -10.20
N ALA A 75 1.42 0.29 -11.48
CA ALA A 75 2.22 1.15 -12.35
C ALA A 75 1.60 2.55 -12.51
N ALA A 76 0.27 2.64 -12.70
CA ALA A 76 -0.43 3.91 -12.72
C ALA A 76 -0.26 4.69 -11.40
N GLY A 77 -0.37 3.99 -10.27
CA GLY A 77 -0.13 4.57 -8.95
C GLY A 77 1.31 5.07 -8.76
N GLN A 78 2.32 4.38 -9.31
CA GLN A 78 3.72 4.80 -9.28
C GLN A 78 4.00 6.04 -10.14
N ILE A 79 3.11 6.40 -11.08
CA ILE A 79 3.21 7.65 -11.85
C ILE A 79 2.48 8.78 -11.12
N VAL A 80 1.22 8.53 -10.76
CA VAL A 80 0.35 9.55 -10.15
C VAL A 80 0.80 9.93 -8.75
N GLY A 81 1.16 8.93 -7.93
CA GLY A 81 1.53 9.11 -6.52
C GLY A 81 2.71 10.07 -6.32
N PRO A 82 3.90 9.79 -6.87
CA PRO A 82 5.05 10.68 -6.76
C PRO A 82 4.82 12.06 -7.37
N THR A 83 4.03 12.16 -8.44
CA THR A 83 3.69 13.45 -9.06
C THR A 83 2.87 14.33 -8.10
N VAL A 84 1.81 13.77 -7.52
CA VAL A 84 0.94 14.50 -6.57
C VAL A 84 1.70 14.83 -5.28
N VAL A 85 2.41 13.85 -4.71
CA VAL A 85 3.14 14.04 -3.44
C VAL A 85 4.33 14.99 -3.63
N GLY A 86 5.03 14.93 -4.75
CA GLY A 86 6.08 15.87 -5.12
C GLY A 86 5.56 17.30 -5.17
N TRP A 87 4.44 17.52 -5.86
CA TRP A 87 3.80 18.84 -5.90
C TRP A 87 3.39 19.36 -4.51
N ILE A 88 2.89 18.48 -3.63
CA ILE A 88 2.58 18.84 -2.23
C ILE A 88 3.86 19.18 -1.45
N ALA A 89 4.93 18.41 -1.66
CA ALA A 89 6.20 18.58 -0.96
C ALA A 89 6.97 19.83 -1.41
N ASP A 90 6.80 20.26 -2.66
CA ASP A 90 7.36 21.52 -3.17
C ASP A 90 6.62 22.76 -2.61
N GLY A 91 5.45 22.56 -2.03
CA GLY A 91 4.64 23.61 -1.41
C GLY A 91 5.11 24.00 0.01
N PRO A 92 4.39 24.95 0.65
CA PRO A 92 4.65 25.31 2.04
C PRO A 92 4.55 24.06 2.92
N GLY A 93 5.47 23.90 3.88
CA GLY A 93 5.52 22.74 4.78
C GLY A 93 6.31 21.54 4.26
N GLY A 94 6.80 21.59 3.02
CA GLY A 94 7.89 20.72 2.55
C GLY A 94 7.57 19.22 2.52
N LEU A 95 8.63 18.42 2.51
CA LEU A 95 8.58 16.96 2.51
C LEU A 95 7.69 16.38 3.62
N ALA A 96 7.68 16.98 4.82
CA ALA A 96 6.89 16.50 5.94
C ALA A 96 5.38 16.47 5.62
N ARG A 97 4.85 17.47 4.90
CA ARG A 97 3.45 17.47 4.46
C ARG A 97 3.18 16.40 3.40
N GLY A 98 4.12 16.20 2.46
CA GLY A 98 4.01 15.14 1.46
C GLY A 98 3.95 13.74 2.10
N LEU A 99 4.75 13.51 3.14
CA LEU A 99 4.77 12.28 3.92
C LEU A 99 3.47 12.07 4.72
N VAL A 100 2.96 13.11 5.39
CA VAL A 100 1.67 13.04 6.11
C VAL A 100 0.51 12.75 5.16
N PHE A 101 0.48 13.41 3.99
CA PHE A 101 -0.52 13.13 2.96
C PHE A 101 -0.46 11.68 2.47
N SER A 102 0.76 11.18 2.20
CA SER A 102 0.98 9.80 1.79
C SER A 102 0.52 8.80 2.84
N ALA A 103 0.83 9.06 4.12
CA ALA A 103 0.39 8.23 5.24
C ALA A 103 -1.15 8.20 5.36
N ALA A 104 -1.81 9.35 5.21
CA ALA A 104 -3.27 9.43 5.21
C ALA A 104 -3.90 8.65 4.05
N ALA A 105 -3.32 8.72 2.85
CA ALA A 105 -3.78 7.96 1.70
C ALA A 105 -3.62 6.44 1.92
N LEU A 106 -2.50 6.00 2.51
CA LEU A 106 -2.27 4.61 2.87
C LEU A 106 -3.28 4.12 3.93
N TRP A 107 -3.55 4.92 4.96
CA TRP A 107 -4.57 4.57 5.97
C TRP A 107 -5.99 4.55 5.41
N LEU A 108 -6.33 5.45 4.49
CA LEU A 108 -7.59 5.36 3.76
C LEU A 108 -7.68 4.06 2.97
N GLY A 109 -6.62 3.69 2.24
CA GLY A 109 -6.52 2.40 1.57
C GLY A 109 -6.64 1.21 2.52
N ALA A 110 -6.08 1.31 3.73
CA ALA A 110 -6.21 0.30 4.77
C ALA A 110 -7.66 0.15 5.24
N LEU A 111 -8.37 1.25 5.47
CA LEU A 111 -9.78 1.25 5.87
C LEU A 111 -10.67 0.66 4.78
N LEU A 112 -10.42 1.00 3.51
CA LEU A 112 -11.15 0.43 2.37
C LEU A 112 -10.89 -1.08 2.25
N ALA A 113 -9.63 -1.51 2.34
CA ALA A 113 -9.27 -2.92 2.29
C ALA A 113 -9.84 -3.73 3.47
N ALA A 114 -9.95 -3.12 4.66
CA ALA A 114 -10.57 -3.77 5.82
C ALA A 114 -12.06 -4.09 5.59
N ARG A 115 -12.73 -3.37 4.68
CA ARG A 115 -14.12 -3.61 4.29
C ARG A 115 -14.25 -4.55 3.09
N GLN A 116 -13.14 -4.91 2.43
CA GLN A 116 -13.15 -5.81 1.28
C GLN A 116 -13.35 -7.26 1.75
N LYS A 117 -14.53 -7.81 1.43
CA LYS A 117 -14.87 -9.22 1.66
C LYS A 117 -14.11 -10.12 0.68
N PRO A 118 -13.87 -11.40 1.04
CA PRO A 118 -13.41 -12.40 0.07
C PRO A 118 -14.37 -12.43 -1.14
N ILE A 119 -13.79 -12.58 -2.33
CA ILE A 119 -14.54 -12.79 -3.57
C ILE A 119 -14.61 -14.32 -3.71
N GLY A 120 -15.65 -14.91 -3.14
CA GLY A 120 -15.79 -16.36 -3.08
C GLY A 120 -17.18 -16.79 -2.62
N ASP A 121 -18.16 -16.56 -3.49
CA ASP A 121 -19.30 -17.44 -3.79
C ASP A 121 -19.60 -17.18 -5.28
N ALA A 122 -18.83 -17.80 -6.16
CA ALA A 122 -19.24 -18.00 -7.53
C ALA A 122 -19.43 -19.51 -7.68
N GLU A 123 -20.67 -19.95 -7.47
CA GLU A 123 -21.14 -21.25 -7.99
C GLU A 123 -20.91 -21.34 -9.49
#